data_AF-A0A6J4MT04-F1
#
_entry.id   AF-A0A6J4MT04-F1
#
_cell.length_a   1.000
_cell.length_b   1.000
_cell.length_c   1.000
_cell.angle_alpha   90.00
_cell.angle_beta   90.00
_cell.angle_gamma   90.00
#
_symmetry.space_group_name_H-M   'P 1'
#
loop_
_entity.id
_entity.type
_entity.pdbx_description
1 polymer ?
#
loop_
_entity_poly.entity_id
_entity_poly.type
_entity_poly.pdbx_seq_one_letter_code
_entity_poly.pdbx_strand_id
1 'polypeptide(L)' 'MGKVISGQIFVVDDNIDTDQIIPAEYLTLVPSKPDEYEKLGSYAM' A
#
# COMPACT_ATOMS: atom_id res chain seq x y z
N MET A 1 -15.93 -18.50 13.64
CA MET A 1 -16.51 -17.62 12.60
C MET A 1 -15.72 -16.32 12.57
N GLY A 2 -15.04 -16.01 11.46
CA GLY A 2 -14.27 -14.77 11.33
C GLY A 2 -15.16 -13.53 11.29
N LYS A 3 -14.66 -12.40 11.79
CA LYS A 3 -15.33 -11.09 11.68
C LYS A 3 -15.55 -10.77 10.20
N VAL A 4 -16.79 -10.41 9.84
CA VAL A 4 -17.09 -9.82 8.53
C VAL A 4 -16.54 -8.39 8.52
N ILE A 5 -15.72 -8.06 7.52
CA ILE A 5 -15.21 -6.71 7.27
C ILE A 5 -16.02 -6.11 6.13
N SER A 6 -16.65 -4.96 6.35
CA SER A 6 -17.42 -4.21 5.34
C SER A 6 -16.87 -2.80 5.20
N GLY A 7 -16.77 -2.31 3.96
CA GLY A 7 -16.19 -1.00 3.66
C GLY A 7 -16.31 -0.62 2.19
N GLN A 8 -15.86 0.58 1.84
CA GLN A 8 -15.74 1.02 0.45
C GLN A 8 -14.61 0.27 -0.25
N ILE A 9 -14.71 0.15 -1.57
CA ILE A 9 -13.70 -0.50 -2.41
C ILE A 9 -13.05 0.51 -3.35
N PHE A 10 -11.78 0.27 -3.68
CA PHE A 10 -11.09 0.90 -4.79
C PHE A 10 -11.08 -0.09 -5.96
N VAL A 11 -11.44 0.38 -7.16
CA VAL A 11 -11.43 -0.43 -8.38
C VAL A 11 -10.30 0.06 -9.25
N VAL A 12 -9.39 -0.84 -9.62
CA VAL A 12 -8.25 -0.58 -10.50
C VAL A 12 -8.45 -1.29 -11.85
N ASP A 13 -7.66 -0.89 -12.85
CA ASP A 13 -7.70 -1.45 -14.20
C ASP A 13 -6.75 -2.67 -14.35
N ASP A 14 -6.61 -3.18 -15.57
CA ASP A 14 -5.67 -4.25 -15.90
C ASP A 14 -4.20 -3.78 -15.94
N ASN A 15 -3.27 -4.72 -15.79
CA ASN A 15 -1.81 -4.50 -15.89
C ASN A 15 -1.24 -3.47 -14.90
N ILE A 16 -1.82 -3.39 -13.70
CA ILE A 16 -1.25 -2.58 -12.60
C ILE A 16 0.03 -3.23 -12.10
N ASP A 17 1.14 -2.50 -12.19
CA ASP A 17 2.44 -2.94 -11.69
C ASP A 17 2.78 -2.38 -10.30
N THR A 18 3.95 -2.75 -9.80
CA THR A 18 4.40 -2.32 -8.47
C THR A 18 4.69 -0.83 -8.40
N ASP A 19 5.16 -0.20 -9.47
CA ASP A 19 5.46 1.24 -9.46
C ASP A 19 4.18 2.09 -9.45
N GLN A 20 3.10 1.58 -10.05
CA GLN A 20 1.77 2.18 -9.97
C GLN A 20 1.12 2.04 -8.59
N ILE A 21 1.50 1.03 -7.79
CA ILE A 21 1.00 0.88 -6.41
C ILE A 21 1.89 1.64 -5.42
N ILE A 22 3.21 1.56 -5.61
CA ILE A 22 4.24 2.16 -4.77
C ILE A 22 5.45 2.57 -5.62
N PRO A 23 5.64 3.86 -5.92
CA PRO A 23 6.77 4.31 -6.73
C PRO A 23 8.13 3.98 -6.11
N ALA A 24 9.10 3.59 -6.94
CA ALA A 24 10.45 3.22 -6.52
C ALA A 24 11.19 4.30 -5.69
N GLU A 25 10.84 5.59 -5.84
CA GLU A 25 11.42 6.69 -5.06
C GLU A 25 11.21 6.55 -3.53
N TYR A 26 10.16 5.82 -3.12
CA TYR A 26 9.84 5.59 -1.70
C TYR A 26 10.53 4.34 -1.11
N LEU A 27 11.24 3.56 -1.91
CA LEU A 27 11.96 2.35 -1.46
C LEU A 27 13.19 2.64 -0.59
N THR A 28 13.46 3.91 -0.34
CA THR A 28 14.44 4.36 0.67
C THR A 28 13.94 4.15 2.10
N LEU A 29 12.63 4.00 2.30
CA LEU A 29 12.00 3.73 3.60
C LEU A 29 12.15 2.25 3.96
N VAL A 30 12.54 1.98 5.20
CA VAL A 30 12.83 0.63 5.71
C VAL A 30 11.60 0.07 6.44
N PRO A 31 10.94 -0.98 5.91
CA PRO A 31 9.72 -1.55 6.48
C PRO A 31 9.89 -2.15 7.90
N SER A 32 11.13 -2.42 8.33
CA SER A 32 11.41 -2.96 9.67
C SER A 32 11.33 -1.90 10.78
N LYS A 33 11.28 -0.62 10.44
CA LYS A 33 11.05 0.47 11.39
C LYS A 33 9.58 0.89 11.34
N PRO A 34 8.84 0.83 12.45
CA PRO A 34 7.40 1.14 12.46
C PRO A 34 7.04 2.49 11.82
N ASP A 35 7.79 3.55 12.16
CA ASP A 35 7.53 4.90 11.65
C ASP A 35 7.77 5.01 10.13
N GLU A 36 8.78 4.31 9.61
CA GLU A 36 9.07 4.29 8.18
C GLU A 36 8.08 3.40 7.41
N TYR A 37 7.57 2.35 8.04
CA TYR A 37 6.51 1.50 7.48
C TYR A 37 5.18 2.26 7.33
N GLU A 38 4.77 2.99 8.38
CA GLU A 38 3.57 3.83 8.33
C GLU A 38 3.71 4.89 7.23
N LYS A 39 4.89 5.51 7.14
CA LYS A 39 5.20 6.49 6.10
C LYS A 39 5.18 5.85 4.71
N LEU A 40 5.74 4.66 4.53
CA LEU A 40 5.70 3.93 3.25
C LEU A 40 4.25 3.64 2.82
N GLY A 41 3.42 3.16 3.76
CA GLY A 41 2.01 2.90 3.52
C GLY A 41 1.18 4.13 3.16
N SER A 42 1.59 5.32 3.60
CA SER A 42 0.90 6.58 3.24
C SER A 42 1.04 6.97 1.76
N TYR A 43 1.99 6.38 1.04
CA TYR A 43 2.20 6.60 -0.40
C TYR A 43 1.52 5.54 -1.28
N ALA A 44 0.90 4.53 -0.69
CA ALA A 44 0.17 3.51 -1.44
C ALA A 44 -1.16 4.06 -1.98
N MET A 45 -1.48 3.68 -3.23
CA MET A 45 -2.80 3.90 -3.84
C MET A 45 -3.84 2.88 -3.35
#